data_AF-A0A2V8A9D0-F1
#
_entry.id   AF-A0A2V8A9D0-F1
#
_cell.length_a   1.000
_cell.length_b   1.000
_cell.length_c   1.000
_cell.angle_alpha   90.00
_cell.angle_beta   90.00
_cell.angle_gamma   90.00
#
_symmetry.space_group_name_H-M   'P 1'
#
loop_
_entity.id
_entity.type
_entity.pdbx_description
1 polymer ?
#
loop_
_entity_poly.entity_id
_entity_poly.type
_entity_poly.pdbx_seq_one_letter_code
_entity_poly.pdbx_strand_id
1 'polypeptide(L)'
;MALAVLIFAWPDLSVAYRGTPASYPLVTVLFTCAIVAMVVAWPRADSTAPAAPMPRMSAAAIASACIGAVAIAIALYRWTRLMAWLPYGADMLIVIREATRRFLYGHSPSTIYRSYDTTWEMAMPYGPALWGPFVVPQLLRLDFRTVTIAGELFVPMWCAVAASVNASRRRIADAVAWLALLAALALALDVQRFTLIGHTPAYWPLILLFALMTSRSRPVAAACLLGVLIAARTTMVAVVPVFLMGVWRTDRRRLPAVLIALAGAAAIMLGPFVAWDSRGIWDSMVLSYPRVMAAAVWPVLARPGQETIGLTEWLLEHHRESLVVPVQAIAMLGVYAAAWAALARRQRALPWMALALFAFSMTTLYPVHYLYYDVLLLLASAAIADALDAASLGAELAAWSLSLAIVAALVPIAVRVVAPPFPHVSPGALAVDRPLRSGFATTEHDGLREFAWVVGKEARIVLPRSSAAGADIVITARSPFERHQPPQQMTAILNGTLLTEAAISPGWQEIRIAAPSSAWWIGFNELRLVFSATVSPRDVGSGDDPRPLALAVSRVDVVERR
;
A
#
# COMPACT_ATOMS: atom_id res chain seq x y z
N MET A 1 20.87 8.04 -0.42
CA MET A 1 19.55 7.40 -0.22
C MET A 1 18.38 8.29 -0.59
N ALA A 2 18.19 9.48 0.02
CA ALA A 2 17.11 10.40 -0.38
C ALA A 2 17.14 10.70 -1.90
N LEU A 3 18.32 10.96 -2.46
CA LEU A 3 18.50 11.11 -3.92
C LEU A 3 18.08 9.86 -4.72
N ALA A 4 18.35 8.65 -4.22
CA ALA A 4 17.95 7.41 -4.89
C ALA A 4 16.42 7.24 -4.90
N VAL A 5 15.74 7.63 -3.82
CA VAL A 5 14.27 7.69 -3.76
C VAL A 5 13.74 8.70 -4.78
N LEU A 6 14.37 9.87 -4.91
CA LEU A 6 13.97 10.88 -5.90
C LEU A 6 14.21 10.43 -7.35
N ILE A 7 15.32 9.71 -7.62
CA ILE A 7 15.57 9.10 -8.93
C ILE A 7 14.50 8.05 -9.23
N PHE A 8 14.17 7.21 -8.25
CA PHE A 8 13.11 6.21 -8.37
C PHE A 8 11.74 6.84 -8.66
N ALA A 9 11.38 7.93 -7.97
CA ALA A 9 10.14 8.69 -8.18
C ALA A 9 10.16 9.59 -9.43
N TRP A 10 11.29 9.67 -10.15
CA TRP A 10 11.49 10.62 -11.24
C TRP A 10 10.51 10.48 -12.42
N PRO A 11 10.10 9.27 -12.85
CA PRO A 11 9.09 9.14 -13.91
C PRO A 11 7.80 9.91 -13.60
N ASP A 12 7.28 9.77 -12.37
CA ASP A 12 6.06 10.43 -11.92
C ASP A 12 6.25 11.93 -11.69
N LEU A 13 7.39 12.32 -11.13
CA LEU A 13 7.76 13.73 -10.96
C LEU A 13 7.91 14.45 -12.31
N SER A 14 8.46 13.76 -13.32
CA SER A 14 8.60 14.30 -14.67
C SER A 14 7.24 14.52 -15.33
N VAL A 15 6.28 13.61 -15.17
CA VAL A 15 4.91 13.83 -15.65
C VAL A 15 4.30 15.06 -14.98
N ALA A 16 4.44 15.19 -13.65
CA ALA A 16 3.89 16.32 -12.92
C ALA A 16 4.51 17.68 -13.31
N TYR A 17 5.81 17.70 -13.63
CA TYR A 17 6.54 18.94 -13.92
C TYR A 17 6.61 19.29 -15.42
N ARG A 18 6.71 18.28 -16.29
CA ARG A 18 6.94 18.42 -17.74
C ARG A 18 5.77 17.94 -18.61
N GLY A 19 4.78 17.27 -18.02
CA GLY A 19 3.70 16.63 -18.76
C GLY A 19 4.08 15.32 -19.47
N THR A 20 5.34 14.90 -19.38
CA THR A 20 5.86 13.67 -20.02
C THR A 20 6.69 12.83 -19.05
N PRO A 21 6.59 11.49 -19.11
CA PRO A 21 7.39 10.63 -18.26
C PRO A 21 8.86 10.71 -18.64
N ALA A 22 9.74 10.54 -17.66
CA ALA A 22 11.16 10.41 -17.91
C ALA A 22 11.48 9.06 -18.55
N SER A 23 12.57 9.00 -19.32
CA SER A 23 13.07 7.75 -19.92
C SER A 23 13.36 6.72 -18.82
N TYR A 24 12.62 5.60 -18.84
CA TYR A 24 12.81 4.52 -17.87
C TYR A 24 14.18 3.83 -18.00
N PRO A 25 14.77 3.65 -19.20
CA PRO A 25 16.14 3.17 -19.32
C PRO A 25 17.15 4.06 -18.58
N LEU A 26 17.03 5.39 -18.71
CA LEU A 26 17.88 6.33 -17.99
C LEU A 26 17.69 6.22 -16.48
N VAL A 27 16.43 6.18 -16.01
CA VAL A 27 16.12 6.02 -14.58
C VAL A 27 16.67 4.69 -14.05
N THR A 28 16.55 3.61 -14.81
CA THR A 28 17.07 2.27 -14.49
C THR A 28 18.58 2.29 -14.29
N VAL A 29 19.32 2.95 -15.19
CA VAL A 29 20.78 3.09 -15.08
C VAL A 29 21.16 3.96 -13.87
N LEU A 30 20.57 5.15 -13.74
CA LEU A 30 20.87 6.07 -12.64
C LEU A 30 20.56 5.45 -11.27
N PHE A 31 19.42 4.75 -11.17
CA PHE A 31 19.01 4.09 -9.95
C PHE A 31 19.96 2.92 -9.60
N THR A 32 20.32 2.10 -10.59
CA THR A 32 21.33 1.03 -10.42
C THR A 32 22.66 1.58 -9.93
N CYS A 33 23.17 2.64 -10.58
CA CYS A 33 24.41 3.28 -10.17
C CYS A 33 24.31 3.83 -8.74
N ALA A 34 23.20 4.46 -8.38
CA ALA A 34 22.99 5.00 -7.03
C ALA A 34 22.98 3.90 -5.95
N ILE A 35 22.28 2.78 -6.19
CA ILE A 35 22.20 1.65 -5.25
C ILE A 35 23.57 0.97 -5.12
N VAL A 36 24.24 0.66 -6.23
CA VAL A 36 25.58 0.04 -6.21
C VAL A 36 26.59 0.94 -5.52
N ALA A 37 26.61 2.24 -5.82
CA ALA A 37 27.51 3.20 -5.18
C ALA A 37 27.28 3.26 -3.67
N MET A 38 26.01 3.28 -3.21
CA MET A 38 25.68 3.25 -1.79
C MET A 38 26.18 1.97 -1.10
N VAL A 39 26.00 0.81 -1.73
CA VAL A 39 26.40 -0.49 -1.15
C VAL A 39 27.91 -0.61 -1.08
N VAL A 40 28.62 -0.25 -2.15
CA VAL A 40 30.09 -0.34 -2.23
C VAL A 40 30.77 0.65 -1.28
N ALA A 41 30.22 1.86 -1.15
CA ALA A 41 30.74 2.90 -0.27
C ALA A 41 30.28 2.74 1.20
N TRP A 42 29.49 1.71 1.53
CA TRP A 42 29.00 1.53 2.89
C TRP A 42 30.15 1.31 3.88
N PRO A 43 30.13 1.96 5.07
CA PRO A 43 31.18 1.79 6.07
C PRO A 43 31.44 0.33 6.46
N ARG A 44 32.71 -0.02 6.66
CA ARG A 44 33.09 -1.36 7.16
C ARG A 44 32.62 -1.54 8.60
N ALA A 45 32.50 -2.80 9.04
CA ALA A 45 32.07 -3.13 10.40
C ALA A 45 32.98 -2.49 11.47
N ASP A 46 34.30 -2.49 11.23
CA ASP A 46 35.30 -2.04 12.21
C ASP A 46 35.52 -0.51 12.24
N SER A 47 35.00 0.22 11.24
CA SER A 47 35.24 1.67 11.08
C SER A 47 34.31 2.56 11.91
N THR A 48 33.35 1.99 12.65
CA THR A 48 32.47 2.77 13.52
C THR A 48 33.12 2.98 14.88
N ALA A 49 33.61 4.19 15.13
CA ALA A 49 33.99 4.62 16.47
C ALA A 49 32.79 4.41 17.43
N PRO A 50 33.03 3.97 18.68
CA PRO A 50 31.96 3.78 19.66
C PRO A 50 31.16 5.08 19.76
N ALA A 51 29.84 4.94 19.62
CA ALA A 51 28.97 6.09 19.66
C ALA A 51 29.08 6.76 21.03
N ALA A 52 29.40 8.06 21.03
CA ALA A 52 29.43 8.84 22.25
C ALA A 52 28.08 8.72 22.98
N PRO A 53 28.07 8.65 24.33
CA PRO A 53 26.85 8.56 25.12
C PRO A 53 25.89 9.68 24.71
N MET A 54 24.59 9.37 24.64
CA MET A 54 23.60 10.36 24.22
C MET A 54 23.69 11.59 25.11
N PRO A 55 24.03 12.77 24.57
CA PRO A 55 23.98 13.99 25.34
C PRO A 55 22.52 14.31 25.71
N ARG A 56 22.32 15.13 26.74
CA ARG A 56 20.99 15.66 27.10
C ARG A 56 20.31 16.24 25.87
N MET A 57 18.97 16.09 25.78
CA MET A 57 18.16 16.64 24.68
C MET A 57 18.58 18.08 24.37
N SER A 58 19.08 18.30 23.16
CA SER A 58 19.43 19.62 22.65
C SER A 58 18.21 20.27 22.00
N ALA A 59 18.20 21.61 21.91
CA ALA A 59 17.18 22.33 21.16
C ALA A 59 17.09 21.83 19.69
N ALA A 60 18.23 21.49 19.09
CA ALA A 60 18.28 20.92 17.75
C ALA A 60 17.58 19.55 17.66
N ALA A 61 17.76 18.67 18.66
CA ALA A 61 17.08 17.38 18.69
C ALA A 61 15.56 17.53 18.83
N ILE A 62 15.10 18.47 19.67
CA ILE A 62 13.68 18.80 19.80
C ILE A 62 13.13 19.35 18.48
N ALA A 63 13.84 20.29 17.85
CA ALA A 63 13.43 20.84 16.55
C ALA A 63 13.33 19.77 15.47
N SER A 64 14.32 18.86 15.37
CA SER A 64 14.26 17.73 14.43
C SER A 64 13.09 16.78 14.71
N ALA A 65 12.80 16.50 15.97
CA ALA A 65 11.66 15.67 16.36
C ALA A 65 10.32 16.35 15.98
N CYS A 66 10.18 17.65 16.23
CA CYS A 66 9.00 18.42 15.86
C CYS A 66 8.81 18.46 14.34
N ILE A 67 9.86 18.72 13.56
CA ILE A 67 9.80 18.73 12.09
C ILE A 67 9.40 17.35 11.57
N GLY A 68 10.01 16.29 12.10
CA GLY A 68 9.66 14.91 11.75
C GLY A 68 8.19 14.58 12.08
N ALA A 69 7.71 14.95 13.27
CA ALA A 69 6.33 14.75 13.68
C ALA A 69 5.33 15.50 12.78
N VAL A 70 5.64 16.75 12.41
CA VAL A 70 4.81 17.54 11.47
C VAL A 70 4.76 16.87 10.10
N ALA A 71 5.90 16.43 9.57
CA ALA A 71 5.93 15.75 8.27
C ALA A 71 5.13 14.43 8.28
N ILE A 72 5.22 13.64 9.35
CA ILE A 72 4.42 12.42 9.55
C ILE A 72 2.93 12.76 9.66
N ALA A 73 2.56 13.81 10.40
CA ALA A 73 1.16 14.23 10.53
C ALA A 73 0.57 14.71 9.20
N ILE A 74 1.35 15.45 8.39
CA ILE A 74 0.95 15.86 7.03
C ILE A 74 0.73 14.64 6.14
N ALA A 75 1.68 13.69 6.12
CA ALA A 75 1.56 12.46 5.34
C ALA A 75 0.33 11.65 5.77
N LEU A 76 0.17 11.44 7.09
CA LEU A 76 -0.97 10.73 7.66
C LEU A 76 -2.30 11.36 7.26
N TYR A 77 -2.47 12.67 7.46
CA TYR A 77 -3.70 13.38 7.09
C TYR A 77 -4.00 13.29 5.59
N ARG A 78 -2.97 13.48 4.75
CA ARG A 78 -3.12 13.41 3.30
C ARG A 78 -3.54 12.01 2.85
N TRP A 79 -2.88 10.98 3.37
CA TRP A 79 -3.14 9.59 3.01
C TRP A 79 -4.50 9.11 3.53
N THR A 80 -4.91 9.47 4.74
CA THR A 80 -6.25 9.14 5.24
C THR A 80 -7.34 9.87 4.48
N ARG A 81 -7.11 11.11 4.04
CA ARG A 81 -8.03 11.81 3.13
C ARG A 81 -8.13 11.12 1.78
N LEU A 82 -7.02 10.76 1.16
CA LEU A 82 -7.05 10.00 -0.10
C LEU A 82 -7.79 8.67 0.07
N MET A 83 -7.50 7.93 1.13
CA MET A 83 -8.20 6.69 1.48
C MET A 83 -9.72 6.91 1.61
N ALA A 84 -10.14 7.95 2.34
CA ALA A 84 -11.54 8.22 2.64
C ALA A 84 -12.40 8.50 1.39
N TRP A 85 -11.81 9.10 0.35
CA TRP A 85 -12.54 9.57 -0.84
C TRP A 85 -12.31 8.71 -2.09
N LEU A 86 -11.20 7.99 -2.17
CA LEU A 86 -10.86 7.17 -3.32
C LEU A 86 -11.13 5.69 -3.03
N PRO A 87 -11.56 4.91 -4.03
CA PRO A 87 -11.88 3.51 -3.83
C PRO A 87 -10.56 2.75 -3.69
N TYR A 88 -10.64 1.43 -3.53
CA TYR A 88 -9.46 0.61 -3.74
C TYR A 88 -9.01 0.76 -5.19
N GLY A 89 -7.77 1.24 -5.39
CA GLY A 89 -7.14 1.29 -6.70
C GLY A 89 -6.45 -0.02 -7.08
N ALA A 90 -6.55 -1.04 -6.22
CA ALA A 90 -5.84 -2.31 -6.34
C ALA A 90 -6.77 -3.51 -6.34
N ASP A 91 -6.48 -4.40 -7.28
CA ASP A 91 -6.92 -5.79 -7.28
C ASP A 91 -6.57 -6.53 -5.99
N MET A 92 -5.33 -6.41 -5.52
CA MET A 92 -4.83 -7.26 -4.43
C MET A 92 -5.44 -6.95 -3.06
N LEU A 93 -5.83 -5.71 -2.78
CA LEU A 93 -6.54 -5.39 -1.52
C LEU A 93 -7.94 -6.01 -1.50
N ILE A 94 -8.62 -6.05 -2.65
CA ILE A 94 -9.91 -6.74 -2.79
C ILE A 94 -9.71 -8.24 -2.58
N VAL A 95 -8.68 -8.83 -3.18
CA VAL A 95 -8.32 -10.24 -2.98
C VAL A 95 -8.04 -10.53 -1.50
N ILE A 96 -7.26 -9.69 -0.80
CA ILE A 96 -6.99 -9.85 0.64
C ILE A 96 -8.27 -9.73 1.46
N ARG A 97 -9.18 -8.82 1.11
CA ARG A 97 -10.49 -8.69 1.78
C ARG A 97 -11.33 -9.95 1.63
N GLU A 98 -11.45 -10.48 0.42
CA GLU A 98 -12.22 -11.72 0.21
C GLU A 98 -11.51 -12.93 0.85
N ALA A 99 -10.18 -12.98 0.85
CA ALA A 99 -9.40 -14.03 1.50
C ALA A 99 -9.54 -14.03 3.02
N THR A 100 -9.45 -12.86 3.66
CA THR A 100 -9.67 -12.71 5.10
C THR A 100 -11.11 -13.05 5.48
N ARG A 101 -12.09 -12.65 4.67
CA ARG A 101 -13.49 -13.04 4.84
C ARG A 101 -13.65 -14.57 4.77
N ARG A 102 -13.11 -15.24 3.75
CA ARG A 102 -13.16 -16.71 3.62
C ARG A 102 -12.51 -17.41 4.81
N PHE A 103 -11.34 -16.93 5.23
CA PHE A 103 -10.64 -17.44 6.41
C PHE A 103 -11.50 -17.36 7.67
N LEU A 104 -12.16 -16.22 7.91
CA LEU A 104 -13.07 -16.04 9.04
C LEU A 104 -14.32 -16.92 8.97
N TYR A 105 -14.71 -17.39 7.80
CA TYR A 105 -15.78 -18.39 7.60
C TYR A 105 -15.29 -19.84 7.66
N GLY A 106 -14.03 -20.09 8.04
CA GLY A 106 -13.49 -21.45 8.13
C GLY A 106 -13.17 -22.07 6.77
N HIS A 107 -12.88 -21.25 5.75
CA HIS A 107 -12.43 -21.71 4.44
C HIS A 107 -10.99 -21.30 4.15
N SER A 108 -10.30 -22.08 3.31
CA SER A 108 -8.95 -21.76 2.84
C SER A 108 -8.93 -20.39 2.15
N PRO A 109 -7.99 -19.50 2.52
CA PRO A 109 -7.80 -18.22 1.84
C PRO A 109 -7.05 -18.38 0.51
N SER A 110 -6.41 -19.53 0.26
CA SER A 110 -5.54 -19.77 -0.90
C SER A 110 -6.33 -20.32 -2.07
N THR A 111 -7.12 -19.45 -2.70
CA THR A 111 -7.92 -19.79 -3.88
C THR A 111 -7.86 -18.68 -4.92
N ILE A 112 -8.58 -18.88 -6.02
CA ILE A 112 -8.73 -17.91 -7.10
C ILE A 112 -9.91 -17.01 -6.80
N TYR A 113 -9.68 -15.71 -6.89
CA TYR A 113 -10.65 -14.64 -6.71
C TYR A 113 -10.85 -13.91 -8.03
N ARG A 114 -12.10 -13.58 -8.33
CA ARG A 114 -12.42 -12.67 -9.42
C ARG A 114 -12.42 -11.26 -8.85
N SER A 115 -11.44 -10.45 -9.22
CA SER A 115 -11.47 -9.02 -8.90
C SER A 115 -12.56 -8.35 -9.76
N TYR A 116 -13.31 -7.45 -9.16
CA TYR A 116 -14.42 -6.75 -9.84
C TYR A 116 -13.92 -5.79 -10.92
N ASP A 117 -12.67 -5.34 -10.80
CA ASP A 117 -12.10 -4.29 -11.65
C ASP A 117 -11.03 -4.81 -12.64
N THR A 118 -10.69 -6.11 -12.59
CA THR A 118 -9.75 -6.72 -13.55
C THR A 118 -10.43 -7.84 -14.34
N THR A 119 -10.03 -8.00 -15.60
CA THR A 119 -10.61 -9.00 -16.50
C THR A 119 -10.09 -10.42 -16.27
N TRP A 120 -9.07 -10.58 -15.41
CA TRP A 120 -8.46 -11.87 -15.11
C TRP A 120 -8.70 -12.31 -13.65
N GLU A 121 -8.62 -13.62 -13.48
CA GLU A 121 -8.68 -14.30 -12.19
C GLU A 121 -7.34 -14.17 -11.44
N MET A 122 -7.39 -13.90 -10.13
CA MET A 122 -6.20 -13.76 -9.30
C MET A 122 -6.23 -14.71 -8.11
N ALA A 123 -5.20 -15.54 -8.01
CA ALA A 123 -4.95 -16.29 -6.79
C ALA A 123 -4.43 -15.38 -5.68
N MET A 124 -4.52 -15.81 -4.43
CA MET A 124 -3.91 -15.13 -3.28
C MET A 124 -2.40 -15.48 -3.20
N PRO A 125 -1.47 -14.64 -3.70
CA PRO A 125 -0.07 -15.02 -3.87
C PRO A 125 0.76 -14.73 -2.62
N TYR A 126 0.14 -14.15 -1.58
CA TYR A 126 0.83 -13.73 -0.36
C TYR A 126 0.66 -14.75 0.74
N GLY A 127 1.72 -14.92 1.53
CA GLY A 127 1.66 -15.76 2.70
C GLY A 127 1.00 -15.06 3.90
N PRO A 128 0.70 -15.82 4.95
CA PRO A 128 -0.10 -15.38 6.10
C PRO A 128 0.53 -14.25 6.90
N ALA A 129 1.85 -14.08 6.85
CA ALA A 129 2.50 -12.96 7.54
C ALA A 129 2.22 -11.59 6.86
N LEU A 130 1.80 -11.58 5.59
CA LEU A 130 1.41 -10.35 4.89
C LEU A 130 -0.09 -10.09 5.01
N TRP A 131 -0.94 -11.08 4.75
CA TRP A 131 -2.39 -10.87 4.76
C TRP A 131 -3.03 -10.99 6.14
N GLY A 132 -2.41 -11.73 7.07
CA GLY A 132 -2.92 -11.94 8.43
C GLY A 132 -3.20 -10.64 9.20
N PRO A 133 -2.32 -9.62 9.15
CA PRO A 133 -2.61 -8.31 9.74
C PRO A 133 -3.93 -7.67 9.29
N PHE A 134 -4.42 -7.97 8.08
CA PHE A 134 -5.68 -7.44 7.56
C PHE A 134 -6.93 -8.14 8.14
N VAL A 135 -6.79 -9.19 8.95
CA VAL A 135 -7.91 -9.76 9.72
C VAL A 135 -8.44 -8.74 10.74
N VAL A 136 -7.57 -7.91 11.33
CA VAL A 136 -7.95 -6.88 12.30
C VAL A 136 -8.89 -5.82 11.68
N PRO A 137 -8.55 -5.14 10.57
CA PRO A 137 -9.47 -4.20 9.94
C PRO A 137 -10.75 -4.89 9.43
N GLN A 138 -10.70 -6.16 9.01
CA GLN A 138 -11.89 -6.93 8.63
C GLN A 138 -12.88 -7.12 9.80
N LEU A 139 -12.38 -7.46 10.99
CA LEU A 139 -13.21 -7.65 12.19
C LEU A 139 -13.74 -6.33 12.73
N LEU A 140 -12.91 -5.27 12.70
CA LEU A 140 -13.25 -3.94 13.21
C LEU A 140 -14.00 -3.08 12.18
N ARG A 141 -14.23 -3.59 10.97
CA ARG A 141 -14.81 -2.86 9.82
C ARG A 141 -14.07 -1.55 9.53
N LEU A 142 -12.75 -1.58 9.62
CA LEU A 142 -11.88 -0.50 9.19
C LEU A 142 -11.51 -0.71 7.73
N ASP A 143 -11.38 0.37 6.97
CA ASP A 143 -10.76 0.33 5.65
C ASP A 143 -9.39 -0.37 5.74
N PHE A 144 -9.11 -1.31 4.84
CA PHE A 144 -7.89 -2.12 4.91
C PHE A 144 -6.63 -1.28 4.75
N ARG A 145 -6.74 -0.14 4.06
CA ARG A 145 -5.63 0.82 3.89
C ARG A 145 -5.21 1.46 5.21
N THR A 146 -5.97 1.33 6.29
CA THR A 146 -5.51 1.76 7.63
C THR A 146 -4.26 1.02 8.08
N VAL A 147 -4.17 -0.30 7.81
CA VAL A 147 -2.97 -1.12 8.08
C VAL A 147 -1.84 -0.73 7.13
N THR A 148 -2.17 -0.44 5.87
CA THR A 148 -1.22 0.01 4.85
C THR A 148 -0.54 1.31 5.26
N ILE A 149 -1.33 2.34 5.59
CA ILE A 149 -0.85 3.64 6.07
C ILE A 149 0.03 3.44 7.31
N ALA A 150 -0.36 2.55 8.22
CA ALA A 150 0.43 2.27 9.40
C ALA A 150 1.81 1.66 9.07
N GLY A 151 1.86 0.72 8.13
CA GLY A 151 3.10 0.13 7.63
C GLY A 151 3.98 1.15 6.91
N GLU A 152 3.39 1.99 6.05
CA GLU A 152 4.12 2.99 5.26
C GLU A 152 4.77 4.07 6.11
N LEU A 153 4.11 4.51 7.19
CA LEU A 153 4.66 5.54 8.09
C LEU A 153 5.78 5.02 9.01
N PHE A 154 5.96 3.71 9.13
CA PHE A 154 6.82 3.13 10.15
C PHE A 154 8.31 3.46 9.96
N VAL A 155 8.86 3.24 8.77
CA VAL A 155 10.27 3.58 8.48
C VAL A 155 10.52 5.10 8.43
N PRO A 156 9.65 5.93 7.82
CA PRO A 156 9.73 7.39 7.94
C PRO A 156 9.77 7.90 9.39
N MET A 157 8.97 7.31 10.29
CA MET A 157 9.02 7.64 11.72
C MET A 157 10.40 7.39 12.33
N TRP A 158 11.04 6.29 11.97
CA TRP A 158 12.39 5.99 12.43
C TRP A 158 13.48 6.85 11.77
N CYS A 159 13.23 7.41 10.58
CA CYS A 159 14.06 8.47 10.03
C CYS A 159 14.00 9.74 10.91
N ALA A 160 12.82 10.11 11.44
CA ALA A 160 12.71 11.23 12.39
C ALA A 160 13.46 10.96 13.70
N VAL A 161 13.39 9.73 14.21
CA VAL A 161 14.15 9.30 15.39
C VAL A 161 15.65 9.41 15.12
N ALA A 162 16.12 8.86 13.99
CA ALA A 162 17.53 8.94 13.59
C ALA A 162 18.00 10.39 13.39
N ALA A 163 17.16 11.27 12.83
CA ALA A 163 17.44 12.70 12.73
C ALA A 163 17.66 13.33 14.11
N SER A 164 16.74 13.06 15.05
CA SER A 164 16.79 13.59 16.42
C SER A 164 18.01 13.09 17.19
N VAL A 165 18.39 11.83 17.01
CA VAL A 165 19.59 11.23 17.61
C VAL A 165 20.87 11.85 17.02
N ASN A 166 20.94 12.10 15.71
CA ASN A 166 22.10 12.75 15.11
C ASN A 166 22.19 14.24 15.50
N ALA A 167 21.05 14.94 15.60
CA ALA A 167 20.99 16.31 16.08
C ALA A 167 21.44 16.44 17.54
N SER A 168 21.09 15.48 18.41
CA SER A 168 21.58 15.47 19.80
C SER A 168 23.11 15.32 19.84
N ARG A 169 23.67 14.48 18.96
CA ARG A 169 25.12 14.30 18.75
C ARG A 169 25.79 15.47 18.00
N ARG A 170 25.08 16.58 17.76
CA ARG A 170 25.55 17.76 17.01
C ARG A 170 25.97 17.47 15.55
N ARG A 171 25.49 16.36 14.97
CA ARG A 171 25.67 16.03 13.55
C ARG A 171 24.50 16.58 12.75
N ILE A 172 24.48 17.90 12.58
CA ILE A 172 23.35 18.60 11.96
C ILE A 172 23.16 18.20 10.49
N ALA A 173 24.25 18.02 9.74
CA ALA A 173 24.18 17.56 8.34
C ALA A 173 23.49 16.18 8.23
N ASP A 174 23.87 15.23 9.09
CA ASP A 174 23.24 13.91 9.14
C ASP A 174 21.77 14.01 9.53
N ALA A 175 21.43 14.87 10.50
CA ALA A 175 20.04 15.10 10.91
C ALA A 175 19.18 15.64 9.75
N VAL A 176 19.70 16.62 8.99
CA VAL A 176 19.04 17.15 7.79
C VAL A 176 18.89 16.07 6.72
N ALA A 177 19.91 15.23 6.50
CA ALA A 177 19.83 14.13 5.55
C ALA A 177 18.75 13.11 5.93
N TRP A 178 18.58 12.82 7.22
CA TRP A 178 17.51 11.95 7.73
C TRP A 178 16.11 12.56 7.54
N LEU A 179 15.95 13.87 7.78
CA LEU A 179 14.69 14.57 7.50
C LEU A 179 14.38 14.62 6.00
N ALA A 180 15.39 14.79 5.14
CA ALA A 180 15.23 14.73 3.70
C ALA A 180 14.81 13.33 3.22
N LEU A 181 15.38 12.27 3.83
CA LEU A 181 14.95 10.91 3.55
C LEU A 181 13.52 10.64 4.02
N LEU A 182 13.15 11.11 5.22
CA LEU A 182 11.77 11.04 5.72
C LEU A 182 10.82 11.69 4.70
N ALA A 183 11.11 12.92 4.28
CA ALA A 183 10.31 13.63 3.31
C ALA A 183 10.21 12.86 1.99
N ALA A 184 11.31 12.29 1.50
CA ALA A 184 11.30 11.48 0.28
C ALA A 184 10.44 10.21 0.43
N LEU A 185 10.50 9.51 1.57
CA LEU A 185 9.73 8.28 1.79
C LEU A 185 8.25 8.52 2.15
N ALA A 186 7.90 9.68 2.70
CA ALA A 186 6.54 9.98 3.17
C ALA A 186 5.77 10.95 2.27
N LEU A 187 6.44 11.79 1.49
CA LEU A 187 5.78 12.86 0.71
C LEU A 187 5.93 12.71 -0.80
N ALA A 188 6.71 11.74 -1.28
CA ALA A 188 6.84 11.49 -2.71
C ALA A 188 5.48 11.03 -3.31
N LEU A 189 5.26 11.41 -4.59
CA LEU A 189 3.98 11.23 -5.28
C LEU A 189 3.68 9.76 -5.60
N ASP A 190 4.73 9.00 -5.90
CA ASP A 190 4.71 7.55 -6.11
C ASP A 190 4.22 6.81 -4.87
N VAL A 191 4.65 7.24 -3.67
CA VAL A 191 4.19 6.65 -2.40
C VAL A 191 2.70 6.84 -2.23
N GLN A 192 2.15 7.99 -2.59
CA GLN A 192 0.69 8.23 -2.46
C GLN A 192 -0.14 7.39 -3.41
N ARG A 193 0.32 7.20 -4.65
CA ARG A 193 -0.32 6.25 -5.58
C ARG A 193 -0.24 4.85 -5.02
N PHE A 194 0.89 4.50 -4.41
CA PHE A 194 1.03 3.22 -3.76
C PHE A 194 0.14 3.07 -2.52
N THR A 195 -0.06 4.09 -1.69
CA THR A 195 -0.97 4.04 -0.53
C THR A 195 -2.41 3.68 -0.93
N LEU A 196 -2.85 4.13 -2.11
CA LEU A 196 -4.18 3.79 -2.66
C LEU A 196 -4.31 2.33 -3.10
N ILE A 197 -3.19 1.67 -3.37
CA ILE A 197 -3.06 0.29 -3.85
C ILE A 197 -2.59 -0.66 -2.72
N GLY A 198 -1.94 -0.10 -1.69
CA GLY A 198 -0.89 -0.75 -0.93
C GLY A 198 -1.42 -1.92 -0.14
N HIS A 199 -0.99 -3.11 -0.49
CA HIS A 199 -1.29 -4.37 0.19
C HIS A 199 -0.06 -4.95 0.88
N THR A 200 1.14 -4.51 0.51
CA THR A 200 2.41 -5.03 1.06
C THR A 200 2.96 -4.29 2.29
N PRO A 201 2.64 -3.02 2.60
CA PRO A 201 3.26 -2.32 3.74
C PRO A 201 3.06 -2.95 5.12
N ALA A 202 2.08 -3.85 5.29
CA ALA A 202 1.76 -4.49 6.56
C ALA A 202 2.96 -5.16 7.25
N TYR A 203 3.93 -5.69 6.49
CA TYR A 203 5.13 -6.32 7.06
C TYR A 203 6.36 -5.41 7.14
N TRP A 204 6.30 -4.17 6.64
CA TRP A 204 7.45 -3.25 6.64
C TRP A 204 8.07 -2.98 8.02
N PRO A 205 7.30 -2.93 9.13
CA PRO A 205 7.88 -2.85 10.47
C PRO A 205 8.86 -3.99 10.79
N LEU A 206 8.65 -5.18 10.22
CA LEU A 206 9.53 -6.34 10.40
C LEU A 206 10.85 -6.20 9.65
N ILE A 207 10.90 -5.46 8.53
CA ILE A 207 12.16 -5.17 7.81
C ILE A 207 13.11 -4.39 8.73
N LEU A 208 12.58 -3.39 9.43
CA LEU A 208 13.36 -2.60 10.37
C LEU A 208 13.84 -3.44 11.55
N LEU A 209 12.95 -4.24 12.13
CA LEU A 209 13.30 -5.11 13.24
C LEU A 209 14.36 -6.15 12.84
N PHE A 210 14.27 -6.70 11.62
CA PHE A 210 15.27 -7.59 11.05
C PHE A 210 16.64 -6.91 10.90
N ALA A 211 16.66 -5.67 10.40
CA ALA A 211 17.90 -4.90 10.28
C ALA A 211 18.54 -4.63 11.65
N LEU A 212 17.74 -4.25 12.66
CA LEU A 212 18.19 -4.07 14.04
C LEU A 212 18.77 -5.38 14.61
N MET A 213 18.07 -6.51 14.50
CA MET A 213 18.60 -7.78 15.04
C MET A 213 19.89 -8.21 14.33
N THR A 214 20.00 -7.93 13.03
CA THR A 214 21.20 -8.22 12.24
C THR A 214 22.38 -7.34 12.64
N SER A 215 22.18 -6.03 12.82
CA SER A 215 23.23 -5.10 13.25
C SER A 215 23.71 -5.39 14.67
N ARG A 216 22.79 -5.77 15.56
CA ARG A 216 23.07 -6.11 16.97
C ARG A 216 23.66 -7.50 17.17
N SER A 217 24.11 -8.16 16.09
CA SER A 217 24.71 -9.50 16.13
C SER A 217 23.84 -10.53 16.86
N ARG A 218 22.52 -10.48 16.63
CA ARG A 218 21.53 -11.45 17.13
C ARG A 218 21.06 -12.36 15.99
N PRO A 219 21.94 -13.23 15.44
CA PRO A 219 21.66 -13.92 14.18
C PRO A 219 20.48 -14.88 14.26
N VAL A 220 20.21 -15.50 15.42
CA VAL A 220 19.06 -16.40 15.59
C VAL A 220 17.74 -15.61 15.55
N ALA A 221 17.66 -14.46 16.22
CA ALA A 221 16.47 -13.61 16.18
C ALA A 221 16.25 -13.02 14.77
N ALA A 222 17.32 -12.56 14.13
CA ALA A 222 17.28 -12.11 12.73
C ALA A 222 16.81 -13.23 11.78
N ALA A 223 17.24 -14.48 12.00
CA ALA A 223 16.80 -15.63 11.23
C ALA A 223 15.30 -15.90 11.37
N CYS A 224 14.76 -15.84 12.60
CA CYS A 224 13.31 -15.96 12.82
C CYS A 224 12.54 -14.88 12.05
N LEU A 225 12.98 -13.62 12.14
CA LEU A 225 12.35 -12.50 11.43
C LEU A 225 12.43 -12.66 9.92
N LEU A 226 13.55 -13.12 9.39
CA LEU A 226 13.69 -13.40 7.96
C LEU A 226 12.77 -14.54 7.52
N GLY A 227 12.56 -15.57 8.36
CA GLY A 227 11.59 -16.63 8.09
C GLY A 227 10.15 -16.11 8.02
N VAL A 228 9.78 -15.19 8.92
CA VAL A 228 8.48 -14.50 8.88
C VAL A 228 8.37 -13.60 7.64
N LEU A 229 9.44 -12.89 7.27
CA LEU A 229 9.49 -12.05 6.06
C LEU A 229 9.32 -12.88 4.78
N ILE A 230 9.91 -14.08 4.70
CA ILE A 230 9.69 -15.02 3.59
C ILE A 230 8.23 -15.49 3.54
N ALA A 231 7.64 -15.78 4.71
CA ALA A 231 6.22 -16.12 4.83
C ALA A 231 5.28 -14.91 4.59
N ALA A 232 5.80 -13.69 4.52
CA ALA A 232 5.05 -12.51 4.09
C ALA A 232 5.15 -12.36 2.57
N ARG A 233 6.39 -12.37 2.06
CA ARG A 233 6.69 -12.14 0.65
C ARG A 233 7.86 -13.03 0.20
N THR A 234 7.61 -13.86 -0.80
CA THR A 234 8.57 -14.83 -1.34
C THR A 234 9.84 -14.19 -1.91
N THR A 235 9.79 -12.91 -2.30
CA THR A 235 10.96 -12.14 -2.77
C THR A 235 12.07 -12.03 -1.72
N MET A 236 11.73 -12.12 -0.43
CA MET A 236 12.69 -12.09 0.68
C MET A 236 13.64 -13.30 0.70
N VAL A 237 13.34 -14.36 -0.07
CA VAL A 237 14.26 -15.49 -0.27
C VAL A 237 15.60 -15.02 -0.88
N ALA A 238 15.60 -13.95 -1.69
CA ALA A 238 16.80 -13.36 -2.27
C ALA A 238 17.82 -12.87 -1.22
N VAL A 239 17.36 -12.57 0.00
CA VAL A 239 18.21 -12.10 1.11
C VAL A 239 18.95 -13.24 1.79
N VAL A 240 18.39 -14.46 1.77
CA VAL A 240 18.86 -15.60 2.57
C VAL A 240 20.33 -15.93 2.33
N PRO A 241 20.84 -16.05 1.08
CA PRO A 241 22.22 -16.43 0.86
C PRO A 241 23.20 -15.42 1.48
N VAL A 242 22.97 -14.11 1.28
CA VAL A 242 23.85 -13.06 1.82
C VAL A 242 23.80 -13.03 3.35
N PHE A 243 22.62 -13.23 3.96
CA PHE A 243 22.49 -13.35 5.41
C PHE A 243 23.30 -14.52 5.98
N LEU A 244 23.16 -15.72 5.39
CA LEU A 244 23.89 -16.90 5.83
C LEU A 244 25.41 -16.76 5.59
N MET A 245 25.83 -16.14 4.49
CA MET A 245 27.23 -15.78 4.24
C MET A 245 27.77 -14.85 5.33
N GLY A 246 26.98 -13.86 5.74
CA GLY A 246 27.32 -12.97 6.85
C GLY A 246 27.53 -13.74 8.15
N VAL A 247 26.56 -14.57 8.54
CA VAL A 247 26.64 -15.42 9.74
C VAL A 247 27.85 -16.37 9.69
N TRP A 248 28.11 -17.00 8.55
CA TRP A 248 29.26 -17.88 8.37
C TRP A 248 30.58 -17.16 8.63
N ARG A 249 30.71 -15.92 8.13
CA ARG A 249 31.92 -15.11 8.28
C ARG A 249 32.10 -14.56 9.70
N THR A 250 31.02 -14.27 10.42
CA THR A 250 31.09 -13.70 11.77
C THR A 250 31.09 -14.75 12.88
N ASP A 251 30.23 -15.76 12.80
CA ASP A 251 30.08 -16.82 13.81
C ASP A 251 29.55 -18.12 13.19
N ARG A 252 30.45 -18.87 12.53
CA ARG A 252 30.15 -20.16 11.89
C ARG A 252 29.49 -21.18 12.82
N ARG A 253 29.75 -21.11 14.14
CA ARG A 253 29.22 -22.08 15.11
C ARG A 253 27.71 -21.93 15.28
N ARG A 254 27.18 -20.73 15.06
CA ARG A 254 25.73 -20.46 15.12
C ARG A 254 24.98 -20.81 13.85
N LEU A 255 25.67 -21.16 12.74
CA LEU A 255 25.01 -21.42 11.47
C LEU A 255 23.92 -22.50 11.55
N PRO A 256 24.11 -23.66 12.22
CA PRO A 256 23.05 -24.66 12.35
C PRO A 256 21.82 -24.13 13.08
N ALA A 257 22.01 -23.42 14.20
CA ALA A 257 20.91 -22.81 14.95
C ALA A 257 20.17 -21.75 14.13
N VAL A 258 20.90 -20.97 13.32
CA VAL A 258 20.34 -19.97 12.40
C VAL A 258 19.51 -20.63 11.31
N LEU A 259 19.99 -21.72 10.70
CA LEU A 259 19.24 -22.47 9.68
C LEU A 259 17.95 -23.08 10.25
N ILE A 260 18.03 -23.68 11.44
CA ILE A 260 16.87 -24.24 12.15
C ILE A 260 15.86 -23.13 12.48
N ALA A 261 16.32 -21.98 13.00
CA ALA A 261 15.46 -20.85 13.33
C ALA A 261 14.78 -20.25 12.09
N LEU A 262 15.52 -20.08 11.00
CA LEU A 262 15.00 -19.57 9.72
C LEU A 262 13.92 -20.50 9.16
N ALA A 263 14.25 -21.79 9.00
CA ALA A 263 13.33 -22.79 8.46
C ALA A 263 12.13 -23.01 9.39
N GLY A 264 12.38 -23.09 10.70
CA GLY A 264 11.36 -23.24 11.72
C GLY A 264 10.36 -22.09 11.73
N ALA A 265 10.81 -20.83 11.67
CA ALA A 265 9.92 -19.68 11.62
C ALA A 265 9.07 -19.66 10.34
N ALA A 266 9.66 -19.92 9.18
CA ALA A 266 8.90 -20.02 7.93
C ALA A 266 7.88 -21.18 7.97
N ALA A 267 8.28 -22.34 8.51
CA ALA A 267 7.42 -23.51 8.66
C ALA A 267 6.29 -23.29 9.68
N ILE A 268 6.52 -22.57 10.79
CA ILE A 268 5.47 -22.22 11.75
C ILE A 268 4.44 -21.30 11.10
N MET A 269 4.87 -20.32 10.30
CA MET A 269 3.96 -19.39 9.65
C MET A 269 3.18 -20.04 8.51
N LEU A 270 3.82 -20.85 7.67
CA LEU A 270 3.18 -21.46 6.48
C LEU A 270 2.56 -22.84 6.75
N GLY A 271 3.11 -23.60 7.68
CA GLY A 271 2.78 -25.00 7.96
C GLY A 271 1.30 -25.26 8.21
N PRO A 272 0.60 -24.50 9.08
CA PRO A 272 -0.83 -24.67 9.29
C PRO A 272 -1.66 -24.55 8.00
N PHE A 273 -1.26 -23.63 7.10
CA PHE A 273 -1.96 -23.42 5.84
C PHE A 273 -1.61 -24.45 4.78
N VAL A 274 -0.37 -24.94 4.77
CA VAL A 274 0.04 -26.08 3.92
C VAL A 274 -0.67 -27.36 4.35
N ALA A 275 -0.81 -27.60 5.66
CA ALA A 275 -1.53 -28.75 6.20
C ALA A 275 -3.04 -28.67 5.90
N TRP A 276 -3.61 -27.47 5.90
CA TRP A 276 -5.01 -27.24 5.52
C TRP A 276 -5.23 -27.45 4.03
N ASP A 277 -4.46 -26.78 3.17
CA ASP A 277 -4.68 -26.77 1.71
C ASP A 277 -3.35 -26.61 0.94
N SER A 278 -2.58 -27.69 0.89
CA SER A 278 -1.26 -27.72 0.24
C SER A 278 -1.32 -27.38 -1.24
N ARG A 279 -2.36 -27.85 -1.95
CA ARG A 279 -2.56 -27.57 -3.38
C ARG A 279 -2.88 -26.10 -3.60
N GLY A 280 -3.84 -25.54 -2.85
CA GLY A 280 -4.18 -24.12 -2.95
C GLY A 280 -3.01 -23.20 -2.67
N ILE A 281 -2.20 -23.51 -1.65
CA ILE A 281 -0.97 -22.75 -1.33
C ILE A 281 0.05 -22.84 -2.47
N TRP A 282 0.34 -24.05 -2.97
CA TRP A 282 1.32 -24.23 -4.05
C TRP A 282 0.89 -23.55 -5.34
N ASP A 283 -0.38 -23.75 -5.73
CA ASP A 283 -0.94 -23.10 -6.90
C ASP A 283 -0.94 -21.59 -6.75
N SER A 284 -1.35 -21.05 -5.60
CA SER A 284 -1.48 -19.61 -5.43
C SER A 284 -0.14 -18.90 -5.27
N MET A 285 0.77 -19.40 -4.44
CA MET A 285 2.03 -18.71 -4.11
C MET A 285 3.17 -19.01 -5.08
N VAL A 286 3.16 -20.17 -5.77
CA VAL A 286 4.28 -20.61 -6.60
C VAL A 286 3.93 -20.65 -8.08
N LEU A 287 2.82 -21.30 -8.46
CA LEU A 287 2.52 -21.56 -9.88
C LEU A 287 1.67 -20.47 -10.54
N SER A 288 0.78 -19.81 -9.81
CA SER A 288 -0.16 -18.84 -10.40
C SER A 288 0.59 -17.63 -10.94
N TYR A 289 1.57 -17.12 -10.17
CA TYR A 289 2.23 -15.88 -10.50
C TYR A 289 3.01 -15.97 -11.83
N PRO A 290 3.90 -16.96 -12.08
CA PRO A 290 4.54 -17.09 -13.38
C PRO A 290 3.55 -17.31 -14.53
N ARG A 291 2.51 -18.13 -14.30
CA ARG A 291 1.49 -18.46 -15.33
C ARG A 291 0.68 -17.22 -15.73
N VAL A 292 0.12 -16.51 -14.76
CA VAL A 292 -0.73 -15.33 -14.98
C VAL A 292 0.11 -14.19 -15.56
N MET A 293 1.33 -13.96 -15.06
CA MET A 293 2.20 -12.90 -15.58
C MET A 293 2.60 -13.16 -17.03
N ALA A 294 3.01 -14.38 -17.37
CA ALA A 294 3.36 -14.72 -18.74
C ALA A 294 2.15 -14.63 -19.69
N ALA A 295 0.96 -15.04 -19.25
CA ALA A 295 -0.23 -15.07 -20.10
C ALA A 295 -0.91 -13.70 -20.26
N ALA A 296 -1.02 -12.92 -19.18
CA ALA A 296 -1.81 -11.69 -19.15
C ALA A 296 -0.96 -10.41 -19.24
N VAL A 297 0.24 -10.43 -18.67
CA VAL A 297 1.05 -9.20 -18.48
C VAL A 297 2.14 -9.06 -19.53
N TRP A 298 2.86 -10.14 -19.86
CA TRP A 298 3.94 -10.07 -20.87
C TRP A 298 3.45 -9.56 -22.24
N PRO A 299 2.26 -9.94 -22.75
CA PRO A 299 1.76 -9.38 -24.01
C PRO A 299 1.46 -7.87 -23.96
N VAL A 300 1.24 -7.31 -22.77
CA VAL A 300 1.07 -5.87 -22.56
C VAL A 300 2.43 -5.18 -22.50
N LEU A 301 3.37 -5.72 -21.72
CA LEU A 301 4.72 -5.17 -21.58
C LEU A 301 5.57 -5.28 -22.84
N ALA A 302 5.29 -6.27 -23.71
CA ALA A 302 5.95 -6.38 -25.00
C ALA A 302 5.54 -5.27 -26.00
N ARG A 303 4.58 -4.41 -25.64
CA ARG A 303 4.17 -3.27 -26.47
C ARG A 303 5.05 -2.05 -26.19
N PRO A 304 5.51 -1.34 -27.24
CA PRO A 304 6.25 -0.11 -27.06
C PRO A 304 5.50 0.91 -26.18
N GLY A 305 6.23 1.55 -25.25
CA GLY A 305 5.69 2.61 -24.38
C GLY A 305 5.02 2.15 -23.08
N GLN A 306 5.06 0.86 -22.74
CA GLN A 306 4.69 0.34 -21.41
C GLN A 306 5.94 0.24 -20.51
N GLU A 307 6.66 1.36 -20.40
CA GLU A 307 7.99 1.41 -19.78
C GLU A 307 7.94 1.23 -18.24
N THR A 308 8.87 0.43 -17.72
CA THR A 308 9.05 0.12 -16.30
C THR A 308 10.54 0.18 -15.91
N ILE A 309 10.82 0.28 -14.61
CA ILE A 309 12.22 0.20 -14.13
C ILE A 309 12.62 -1.27 -14.13
N GLY A 310 13.70 -1.63 -14.83
CA GLY A 310 14.25 -2.99 -14.84
C GLY A 310 14.78 -3.44 -16.21
N LEU A 311 15.24 -4.69 -16.25
CA LEU A 311 15.73 -5.37 -17.46
C LEU A 311 14.66 -6.25 -18.12
N THR A 312 13.68 -6.72 -17.36
CA THR A 312 12.68 -7.68 -17.86
C THR A 312 11.87 -7.10 -19.00
N GLU A 313 11.33 -5.89 -18.85
CA GLU A 313 10.57 -5.23 -19.91
C GLU A 313 11.40 -5.04 -21.18
N TRP A 314 12.64 -4.55 -21.07
CA TRP A 314 13.55 -4.44 -22.21
C TRP A 314 13.73 -5.76 -22.96
N LEU A 315 13.86 -6.88 -22.22
CA LEU A 315 13.93 -8.21 -22.84
C LEU A 315 12.62 -8.59 -23.54
N LEU A 316 11.47 -8.28 -22.96
CA LEU A 316 10.16 -8.58 -23.53
C LEU A 316 9.89 -7.76 -24.81
N GLU A 317 10.19 -6.45 -24.79
CA GLU A 317 10.05 -5.55 -25.94
C GLU A 317 10.91 -6.01 -27.13
N HIS A 318 12.07 -6.62 -26.86
CA HIS A 318 12.98 -7.14 -27.88
C HIS A 318 12.75 -8.62 -28.23
N HIS A 319 11.62 -9.21 -27.82
CA HIS A 319 11.26 -10.61 -28.08
C HIS A 319 12.32 -11.60 -27.58
N ARG A 320 12.84 -11.37 -26.37
CA ARG A 320 13.87 -12.18 -25.68
C ARG A 320 13.34 -12.77 -24.38
N GLU A 321 12.10 -13.25 -24.38
CA GLU A 321 11.41 -13.74 -23.18
C GLU A 321 12.14 -14.95 -22.56
N SER A 322 12.77 -15.78 -23.38
CA SER A 322 13.57 -16.93 -22.95
C SER A 322 14.80 -16.56 -22.13
N LEU A 323 15.25 -15.30 -22.19
CA LEU A 323 16.41 -14.81 -21.44
C LEU A 323 16.06 -14.26 -20.05
N VAL A 324 14.78 -14.05 -19.72
CA VAL A 324 14.37 -13.44 -18.43
C VAL A 324 14.91 -14.25 -17.25
N VAL A 325 14.67 -15.57 -17.22
CA VAL A 325 15.12 -16.45 -16.13
C VAL A 325 16.65 -16.60 -16.11
N PRO A 326 17.35 -16.86 -17.24
CA PRO A 326 18.82 -16.85 -17.26
C PRO A 326 19.45 -15.55 -16.77
N VAL A 327 18.95 -14.39 -17.19
CA VAL A 327 19.46 -13.08 -16.79
C VAL A 327 19.27 -12.87 -15.29
N GLN A 328 18.11 -13.23 -14.74
CA GLN A 328 17.88 -13.18 -13.30
C GLN A 328 18.86 -14.08 -12.54
N ALA A 329 19.06 -15.33 -12.98
CA ALA A 329 19.98 -16.26 -12.34
C ALA A 329 21.43 -15.72 -12.36
N ILE A 330 21.89 -15.20 -13.49
CA ILE A 330 23.24 -14.62 -13.64
C ILE A 330 23.40 -13.39 -12.74
N ALA A 331 22.42 -12.49 -12.72
CA ALA A 331 22.45 -11.30 -11.89
C ALA A 331 22.51 -11.66 -10.39
N MET A 332 21.69 -12.60 -9.95
CA MET A 332 21.69 -13.08 -8.56
C MET A 332 23.02 -13.74 -8.18
N LEU A 333 23.55 -14.63 -9.02
CA LEU A 333 24.85 -15.27 -8.79
C LEU A 333 25.99 -14.25 -8.73
N GLY A 334 25.98 -13.26 -9.61
CA GLY A 334 26.95 -12.16 -9.61
C GLY A 334 26.94 -11.36 -8.31
N VAL A 335 25.75 -10.99 -7.83
CA VAL A 335 25.61 -10.30 -6.54
C VAL A 335 26.04 -11.16 -5.37
N TYR A 336 25.70 -12.45 -5.34
CA TYR A 336 26.12 -13.37 -4.30
C TYR A 336 27.64 -13.57 -4.26
N ALA A 337 28.29 -13.68 -5.42
CA ALA A 337 29.75 -13.77 -5.51
C ALA A 337 30.43 -12.47 -5.03
N ALA A 338 29.91 -11.31 -5.44
CA ALA A 338 30.40 -10.02 -5.00
C ALA A 338 30.22 -9.82 -3.49
N ALA A 339 29.05 -10.19 -2.95
CA ALA A 339 28.76 -10.16 -1.51
C ALA A 339 29.73 -11.05 -0.73
N TRP A 340 29.99 -12.27 -1.19
CA TRP A 340 30.95 -13.18 -0.56
C TRP A 340 32.36 -12.57 -0.47
N ALA A 341 32.83 -11.96 -1.56
CA ALA A 341 34.13 -11.29 -1.61
C ALA A 341 34.17 -10.04 -0.72
N ALA A 342 33.09 -9.26 -0.69
CA ALA A 342 32.98 -8.06 0.13
C ALA A 342 32.92 -8.35 1.64
N LEU A 343 32.15 -9.37 2.03
CA LEU A 343 32.07 -9.84 3.42
C LEU A 343 33.41 -10.39 3.90
N ALA A 344 34.23 -10.99 3.03
CA ALA A 344 35.60 -11.37 3.35
C ALA A 344 36.47 -10.16 3.74
N ARG A 345 36.15 -8.97 3.22
CA ARG A 345 36.80 -7.69 3.55
C ARG A 345 36.12 -6.93 4.70
N ARG A 346 35.33 -7.63 5.52
CA ARG A 346 34.60 -7.07 6.69
C ARG A 346 33.62 -5.95 6.35
N GLN A 347 33.04 -5.97 5.14
CA GLN A 347 31.86 -5.15 4.87
C GLN A 347 30.64 -5.70 5.62
N ARG A 348 29.64 -4.84 5.86
CA ARG A 348 28.39 -5.21 6.53
C ARG A 348 27.49 -6.00 5.59
N ALA A 349 26.73 -6.97 6.09
CA ALA A 349 25.90 -7.82 5.24
C ALA A 349 24.61 -7.15 4.74
N LEU A 350 23.99 -6.28 5.54
CA LEU A 350 22.69 -5.66 5.22
C LEU A 350 22.66 -4.90 3.87
N PRO A 351 23.66 -4.04 3.52
CA PRO A 351 23.68 -3.38 2.22
C PRO A 351 23.73 -4.38 1.04
N TRP A 352 24.47 -5.48 1.20
CA TRP A 352 24.54 -6.53 0.18
C TRP A 352 23.26 -7.36 0.08
N MET A 353 22.51 -7.52 1.18
CA MET A 353 21.17 -8.10 1.15
C MET A 353 20.21 -7.23 0.35
N ALA A 354 20.28 -5.91 0.52
CA ALA A 354 19.49 -4.98 -0.28
C ALA A 354 19.89 -5.01 -1.76
N LEU A 355 21.19 -5.16 -2.08
CA LEU A 355 21.63 -5.37 -3.45
C LEU A 355 21.10 -6.67 -4.07
N ALA A 356 20.98 -7.74 -3.27
CA ALA A 356 20.38 -8.99 -3.73
C ALA A 356 18.87 -8.84 -4.02
N LEU A 357 18.12 -8.14 -3.15
CA LEU A 357 16.73 -7.76 -3.44
C LEU A 357 16.62 -6.86 -4.67
N PHE A 358 17.57 -5.95 -4.85
CA PHE A 358 17.61 -5.06 -6.00
C PHE A 358 17.81 -5.83 -7.30
N ALA A 359 18.82 -6.71 -7.36
CA ALA A 359 19.03 -7.58 -8.51
C ALA A 359 17.80 -8.43 -8.82
N PHE A 360 17.18 -9.04 -7.79
CA PHE A 360 15.93 -9.79 -7.96
C PHE A 360 14.82 -8.91 -8.56
N SER A 361 14.64 -7.68 -8.05
CA SER A 361 13.59 -6.77 -8.49
C SER A 361 13.82 -6.25 -9.92
N MET A 362 15.08 -5.96 -10.27
CA MET A 362 15.48 -5.50 -11.60
C MET A 362 15.26 -6.54 -12.70
N THR A 363 15.27 -7.82 -12.34
CA THR A 363 15.16 -8.94 -13.28
C THR A 363 13.95 -9.83 -12.97
N THR A 364 12.95 -9.33 -12.23
CA THR A 364 11.81 -10.16 -11.85
C THR A 364 10.88 -10.42 -13.03
N LEU A 365 10.10 -11.51 -13.01
CA LEU A 365 9.16 -11.86 -14.07
C LEU A 365 8.09 -10.80 -14.33
N TYR A 366 7.78 -9.95 -13.34
CA TYR A 366 6.84 -8.85 -13.49
C TYR A 366 7.37 -7.59 -12.78
N PRO A 367 7.88 -6.60 -13.54
CA PRO A 367 8.53 -5.41 -13.00
C PRO A 367 7.51 -4.41 -12.42
N VAL A 368 6.94 -4.74 -11.25
CA VAL A 368 6.10 -3.79 -10.52
C VAL A 368 6.92 -2.80 -9.73
N HIS A 369 6.53 -1.52 -9.79
CA HIS A 369 7.28 -0.43 -9.15
C HIS A 369 7.53 -0.65 -7.65
N TYR A 370 6.63 -1.36 -6.96
CA TYR A 370 6.63 -1.40 -5.48
C TYR A 370 7.54 -2.49 -4.92
N LEU A 371 8.16 -3.31 -5.79
CA LEU A 371 9.24 -4.21 -5.39
C LEU A 371 10.47 -3.43 -4.92
N TYR A 372 10.72 -2.27 -5.52
CA TYR A 372 11.87 -1.42 -5.18
C TYR A 372 11.76 -0.78 -3.79
N TYR A 373 10.55 -0.66 -3.21
CA TYR A 373 10.40 -0.22 -1.84
C TYR A 373 11.07 -1.17 -0.84
N ASP A 374 11.03 -2.50 -1.05
CA ASP A 374 11.72 -3.43 -0.14
C ASP A 374 13.24 -3.18 -0.10
N VAL A 375 13.82 -2.82 -1.25
CA VAL A 375 15.25 -2.46 -1.37
C VAL A 375 15.54 -1.18 -0.60
N LEU A 376 14.76 -0.12 -0.86
CA LEU A 376 14.93 1.19 -0.26
C LEU A 376 14.71 1.14 1.26
N LEU A 377 13.70 0.40 1.70
CA LEU A 377 13.37 0.22 3.12
C LEU A 377 14.42 -0.61 3.84
N LEU A 378 14.98 -1.65 3.22
CA LEU A 378 16.07 -2.42 3.83
C LEU A 378 17.34 -1.58 3.96
N LEU A 379 17.69 -0.76 2.96
CA LEU A 379 18.79 0.20 3.04
C LEU A 379 18.56 1.25 4.12
N ALA A 380 17.35 1.82 4.19
CA ALA A 380 16.98 2.78 5.21
C ALA A 380 17.04 2.16 6.60
N SER A 381 16.51 0.96 6.76
CA SER A 381 16.53 0.21 8.01
C SER A 381 17.96 -0.12 8.46
N ALA A 382 18.84 -0.48 7.52
CA ALA A 382 20.25 -0.70 7.81
C ALA A 382 20.95 0.58 8.29
N ALA A 383 20.74 1.71 7.61
CA ALA A 383 21.29 3.00 8.04
C ALA A 383 20.72 3.47 9.39
N ILE A 384 19.43 3.22 9.65
CA ILE A 384 18.79 3.53 10.94
C ILE A 384 19.45 2.71 12.04
N ALA A 385 19.60 1.41 11.82
CA ALA A 385 20.27 0.52 12.78
C ALA A 385 21.71 0.97 13.08
N ASP A 386 22.43 1.42 12.06
CA ASP A 386 23.78 1.99 12.20
C ASP A 386 23.77 3.32 12.98
N ALA A 387 22.77 4.18 12.76
CA ALA A 387 22.64 5.46 13.46
C ALA A 387 22.32 5.29 14.95
N LEU A 388 21.60 4.23 15.31
CA LEU A 388 21.11 3.98 16.67
C LEU A 388 22.03 3.12 17.53
N ASP A 389 23.18 2.68 17.01
CA ASP A 389 24.07 1.67 17.60
C ASP A 389 24.52 1.94 19.06
N ALA A 390 24.38 3.17 19.58
CA ALA A 390 24.61 3.49 20.99
C ALA A 390 23.55 2.96 21.97
N ALA A 391 22.32 2.71 21.50
CA ALA A 391 21.21 2.34 22.37
C ALA A 391 21.31 0.88 22.82
N SER A 392 20.75 0.56 23.99
CA SER A 392 20.60 -0.85 24.38
C SER A 392 19.52 -1.51 23.54
N LEU A 393 19.69 -2.80 23.22
CA LEU A 393 18.71 -3.58 22.46
C LEU A 393 17.30 -3.52 23.09
N GLY A 394 17.22 -3.53 24.42
CA GLY A 394 15.94 -3.42 25.13
C GLY A 394 15.24 -2.09 24.88
N ALA A 395 15.98 -0.98 24.84
CA ALA A 395 15.43 0.33 24.53
C ALA A 395 14.95 0.42 23.06
N GLU A 396 15.68 -0.17 22.12
CA GLU A 396 15.28 -0.23 20.71
C GLU A 396 14.01 -1.04 20.51
N LEU A 397 13.89 -2.21 21.16
CA LEU A 397 12.68 -3.04 21.11
C LEU A 397 11.48 -2.33 21.74
N ALA A 398 11.68 -1.64 22.87
CA ALA A 398 10.63 -0.84 23.50
C ALA A 398 10.19 0.31 22.58
N ALA A 399 11.14 1.02 21.96
CA ALA A 399 10.85 2.09 21.00
C ALA A 399 10.14 1.55 19.76
N TRP A 400 10.49 0.36 19.27
CA TRP A 400 9.85 -0.29 18.12
C TRP A 400 8.39 -0.62 18.43
N SER A 401 8.15 -1.26 19.58
CA SER A 401 6.79 -1.58 20.05
C SER A 401 5.95 -0.33 20.30
N LEU A 402 6.54 0.70 20.91
CA LEU A 402 5.87 1.99 21.14
C LEU A 402 5.54 2.69 19.82
N SER A 403 6.45 2.71 18.85
CA SER A 403 6.20 3.27 17.53
C SER A 403 5.03 2.57 16.84
N LEU A 404 4.96 1.24 16.93
CA LEU A 404 3.88 0.45 16.36
C LEU A 404 2.54 0.80 17.02
N ALA A 405 2.51 0.90 18.35
CA ALA A 405 1.32 1.31 19.09
C ALA A 405 0.87 2.74 18.75
N ILE A 406 1.82 3.68 18.65
CA ILE A 406 1.54 5.07 18.27
C ILE A 406 0.91 5.12 16.88
N VAL A 407 1.51 4.47 15.88
CA VAL A 407 0.97 4.50 14.51
C VAL A 407 -0.40 3.83 14.45
N ALA A 408 -0.56 2.68 15.11
CA ALA A 408 -1.85 1.98 15.19
C ALA A 408 -2.97 2.83 15.83
N ALA A 409 -2.63 3.69 16.79
CA ALA A 409 -3.58 4.62 17.41
C ALA A 409 -3.83 5.89 16.56
N LEU A 410 -2.80 6.42 15.90
CA LEU A 410 -2.88 7.65 15.11
C LEU A 410 -3.77 7.50 13.87
N VAL A 411 -3.76 6.34 13.21
CA VAL A 411 -4.55 6.14 11.99
C VAL A 411 -6.07 6.27 12.24
N PRO A 412 -6.68 5.57 13.22
CA PRO A 412 -8.10 5.78 13.58
C PRO A 412 -8.43 7.22 13.98
N ILE A 413 -7.51 7.90 14.70
CA ILE A 413 -7.68 9.32 15.06
C ILE A 413 -7.73 10.18 13.80
N ALA A 414 -6.80 9.97 12.86
CA ALA A 414 -6.78 10.69 11.60
C ALA A 414 -8.04 10.41 10.76
N VAL A 415 -8.59 9.20 10.78
CA VAL A 415 -9.89 8.91 10.12
C VAL A 415 -11.02 9.73 10.74
N ARG A 416 -11.07 9.87 12.07
CA ARG A 416 -12.07 10.71 12.75
C ARG A 416 -11.93 12.20 12.44
N VAL A 417 -10.71 12.67 12.20
CA VAL A 417 -10.45 14.06 11.80
C VAL A 417 -10.88 14.32 10.36
N VAL A 418 -10.68 13.35 9.47
CA VAL A 418 -10.93 13.50 8.03
C VAL A 418 -12.38 13.20 7.63
N ALA A 419 -13.06 12.30 8.33
CA ALA A 419 -14.40 11.84 7.99
C ALA A 419 -15.39 12.06 9.14
N PRO A 420 -16.54 12.70 8.90
CA PRO A 420 -17.60 12.80 9.90
C PRO A 420 -18.26 11.43 10.16
N PRO A 421 -18.90 11.22 11.32
CA PRO A 421 -19.70 10.02 11.56
C PRO A 421 -20.99 10.00 10.72
N PHE A 422 -21.44 11.16 10.26
CA PHE A 422 -22.67 11.41 9.53
C PHE A 422 -22.38 12.34 8.34
N PRO A 423 -21.81 11.83 7.24
CA PRO A 423 -21.47 12.67 6.08
C PRO A 423 -22.70 13.24 5.39
N HIS A 424 -22.51 14.44 4.83
CA HIS A 424 -23.44 15.13 3.94
C HIS A 424 -22.78 15.32 2.58
N VAL A 425 -23.50 15.02 1.51
CA VAL A 425 -23.04 15.13 0.13
C VAL A 425 -24.04 15.95 -0.68
N SER A 426 -23.52 16.92 -1.43
CA SER A 426 -24.25 17.69 -2.43
C SER A 426 -23.45 17.79 -3.74
N PRO A 427 -24.11 17.99 -4.89
CA PRO A 427 -23.45 18.13 -6.19
C PRO A 427 -22.43 19.28 -6.28
N GLY A 428 -22.64 20.37 -5.54
CA GLY A 428 -21.72 21.53 -5.49
C GLY A 428 -20.47 21.34 -4.62
N ALA A 429 -20.22 20.14 -4.08
CA ALA A 429 -19.03 19.87 -3.27
C ALA A 429 -17.72 20.09 -4.05
N LEU A 430 -16.66 20.50 -3.35
CA LEU A 430 -15.35 20.80 -3.93
C LEU A 430 -14.87 19.71 -4.90
N ALA A 431 -14.33 20.13 -6.05
CA ALA A 431 -13.86 19.25 -7.12
C ALA A 431 -12.77 18.24 -6.70
N VAL A 432 -12.18 18.39 -5.51
CA VAL A 432 -11.15 17.51 -4.93
C VAL A 432 -11.76 16.26 -4.29
N ASP A 433 -12.94 16.38 -3.66
CA ASP A 433 -13.55 15.28 -2.90
C ASP A 433 -14.51 14.43 -3.76
N ARG A 434 -15.04 14.98 -4.87
CA ARG A 434 -15.91 14.32 -5.88
C ARG A 434 -16.80 13.21 -5.31
N PRO A 435 -17.72 13.55 -4.38
CA PRO A 435 -18.59 12.56 -3.77
C PRO A 435 -19.51 11.87 -4.79
N LEU A 436 -19.92 12.60 -5.84
CA LEU A 436 -20.64 12.06 -7.00
C LEU A 436 -19.64 11.50 -8.01
N ARG A 437 -19.32 10.21 -7.88
CA ARG A 437 -18.15 9.61 -8.53
C ARG A 437 -18.37 9.32 -10.01
N SER A 438 -19.50 8.71 -10.35
CA SER A 438 -19.83 8.31 -11.72
C SER A 438 -21.33 8.23 -11.91
N GLY A 439 -21.77 8.39 -13.17
CA GLY A 439 -23.17 8.34 -13.55
C GLY A 439 -23.91 9.66 -13.35
N PHE A 440 -23.22 10.77 -13.06
CA PHE A 440 -23.84 12.09 -12.85
C PHE A 440 -23.47 13.06 -13.98
N ALA A 441 -24.43 13.89 -14.39
CA ALA A 441 -24.20 15.08 -15.20
C ALA A 441 -23.57 16.20 -14.36
N THR A 442 -23.22 17.30 -15.02
CA THR A 442 -22.86 18.55 -14.35
C THR A 442 -23.98 19.05 -13.44
N THR A 443 -23.61 19.77 -12.38
CA THR A 443 -24.57 20.37 -11.46
C THR A 443 -25.46 21.39 -12.17
N GLU A 444 -26.74 21.35 -11.84
CA GLU A 444 -27.81 22.21 -12.33
C GLU A 444 -28.54 22.87 -11.15
N HIS A 445 -29.31 23.92 -11.44
CA HIS A 445 -30.06 24.67 -10.44
C HIS A 445 -31.50 24.90 -10.89
N ASP A 446 -32.48 24.61 -10.03
CA ASP A 446 -33.91 24.89 -10.28
C ASP A 446 -34.40 26.19 -9.62
N GLY A 447 -33.47 27.05 -9.19
CA GLY A 447 -33.74 28.30 -8.47
C GLY A 447 -33.90 28.13 -6.95
N LEU A 448 -34.19 26.91 -6.47
CA LEU A 448 -34.30 26.61 -5.04
C LEU A 448 -33.19 25.67 -4.56
N ARG A 449 -32.70 24.78 -5.44
CA ARG A 449 -31.76 23.70 -5.08
C ARG A 449 -30.73 23.48 -6.16
N GLU A 450 -29.51 23.17 -5.74
CA GLU A 450 -28.54 22.53 -6.61
C GLU A 450 -28.84 21.04 -6.70
N PHE A 451 -28.75 20.48 -7.90
CA PHE A 451 -28.94 19.06 -8.14
C PHE A 451 -28.08 18.58 -9.31
N ALA A 452 -27.86 17.27 -9.39
CA ALA A 452 -27.24 16.64 -10.55
C ALA A 452 -28.12 15.49 -11.03
N TRP A 453 -28.32 15.41 -12.34
CA TRP A 453 -28.98 14.27 -12.95
C TRP A 453 -28.09 13.05 -12.98
N VAL A 454 -28.65 11.89 -12.65
CA VAL A 454 -28.09 10.59 -13.00
C VAL A 454 -28.34 10.33 -14.47
N VAL A 455 -27.27 10.10 -15.23
CA VAL A 455 -27.30 9.77 -16.67
C VAL A 455 -26.97 8.29 -16.83
N GLY A 456 -27.88 7.55 -17.45
CA GLY A 456 -27.80 6.09 -17.55
C GLY A 456 -28.44 5.36 -16.36
N LYS A 457 -28.16 4.06 -16.23
CA LYS A 457 -28.83 3.17 -15.27
C LYS A 457 -28.08 2.96 -13.95
N GLU A 458 -26.93 3.59 -13.76
CA GLU A 458 -26.10 3.40 -12.56
C GLU A 458 -25.49 4.72 -12.10
N ALA A 459 -25.49 4.97 -10.80
CA ALA A 459 -24.77 6.06 -10.17
C ALA A 459 -23.96 5.56 -8.96
N ARG A 460 -22.80 6.18 -8.70
CA ARG A 460 -21.94 5.86 -7.56
C ARG A 460 -21.64 7.08 -6.72
N ILE A 461 -21.89 6.97 -5.42
CA ILE A 461 -21.72 8.04 -4.44
C ILE A 461 -20.78 7.57 -3.34
N VAL A 462 -19.77 8.39 -3.00
CA VAL A 462 -18.82 8.12 -1.92
C VAL A 462 -19.30 8.77 -0.63
N LEU A 463 -19.29 8.00 0.47
CA LEU A 463 -19.75 8.41 1.80
C LEU A 463 -18.66 8.13 2.85
N PRO A 464 -17.64 8.99 2.98
CA PRO A 464 -16.58 8.76 3.96
C PRO A 464 -17.12 8.85 5.38
N ARG A 465 -16.77 7.87 6.23
CA ARG A 465 -17.38 7.76 7.56
C ARG A 465 -16.38 7.35 8.63
N SER A 466 -16.46 7.95 9.82
CA SER A 466 -15.61 7.57 10.96
C SER A 466 -16.25 6.58 11.94
N SER A 467 -17.39 5.99 11.58
CA SER A 467 -18.14 5.02 12.37
C SER A 467 -18.70 3.89 11.51
N ALA A 468 -18.72 2.68 12.05
CA ALA A 468 -19.40 1.51 11.46
C ALA A 468 -20.77 1.23 12.09
N ALA A 469 -21.29 2.13 12.94
CA ALA A 469 -22.61 1.98 13.56
C ALA A 469 -23.74 1.99 12.50
N GLY A 470 -24.89 1.36 12.77
CA GLY A 470 -26.04 1.47 11.87
C GLY A 470 -26.47 2.93 11.67
N ALA A 471 -26.89 3.29 10.46
CA ALA A 471 -27.32 4.64 10.09
C ALA A 471 -28.27 4.60 8.91
N ASP A 472 -29.10 5.63 8.77
CA ASP A 472 -29.97 5.79 7.60
C ASP A 472 -29.27 6.66 6.56
N ILE A 473 -29.49 6.34 5.28
CA ILE A 473 -29.14 7.18 4.14
C ILE A 473 -30.41 7.88 3.68
N VAL A 474 -30.41 9.21 3.65
CA VAL A 474 -31.54 10.03 3.20
C VAL A 474 -31.14 10.72 1.91
N ILE A 475 -31.80 10.35 0.81
CA ILE A 475 -31.55 10.92 -0.51
C ILE A 475 -32.71 11.87 -0.83
N THR A 476 -32.40 13.16 -1.04
CA THR A 476 -33.38 14.09 -1.61
C THR A 476 -33.25 14.05 -3.12
N ALA A 477 -34.26 13.49 -3.77
CA ALA A 477 -34.23 13.19 -5.20
C ALA A 477 -35.57 13.44 -5.89
N ARG A 478 -35.52 13.53 -7.23
CA ARG A 478 -36.69 13.63 -8.10
C ARG A 478 -36.57 12.64 -9.26
N SER A 479 -37.63 11.89 -9.49
CA SER A 479 -37.78 11.05 -10.68
C SER A 479 -38.03 11.91 -11.93
N PRO A 480 -37.40 11.60 -13.10
CA PRO A 480 -37.71 12.29 -14.36
C PRO A 480 -39.06 11.86 -14.96
N PHE A 481 -39.67 10.79 -14.44
CA PHE A 481 -40.95 10.25 -14.90
C PHE A 481 -42.11 11.13 -14.43
N GLU A 482 -43.12 11.27 -15.28
CA GLU A 482 -44.35 12.02 -14.96
C GLU A 482 -45.38 11.17 -14.21
N ARG A 483 -46.41 11.80 -13.64
CA ARG A 483 -47.46 11.12 -12.83
C ARG A 483 -48.19 9.98 -13.54
N HIS A 484 -48.27 10.01 -14.86
CA HIS A 484 -48.95 9.00 -15.65
C HIS A 484 -48.05 7.80 -16.02
N GLN A 485 -46.76 7.86 -15.69
CA GLN A 485 -45.78 6.82 -15.99
C GLN A 485 -45.51 5.94 -14.75
N PRO A 486 -45.07 4.68 -14.93
CA PRO A 486 -44.67 3.84 -13.80
C PRO A 486 -43.56 4.50 -12.96
N PRO A 487 -43.60 4.38 -11.62
CA PRO A 487 -42.54 4.91 -10.76
C PRO A 487 -41.17 4.34 -11.12
N GLN A 488 -40.14 5.17 -11.01
CA GLN A 488 -38.75 4.74 -11.22
C GLN A 488 -38.37 3.73 -10.14
N GLN A 489 -37.91 2.54 -10.52
CA GLN A 489 -37.40 1.57 -9.56
C GLN A 489 -35.91 1.79 -9.33
N MET A 490 -35.50 1.90 -8.07
CA MET A 490 -34.11 2.11 -7.66
C MET A 490 -33.69 1.02 -6.69
N THR A 491 -32.61 0.32 -7.01
CA THR A 491 -31.92 -0.59 -6.09
C THR A 491 -30.73 0.13 -5.45
N ALA A 492 -30.68 0.17 -4.12
CA ALA A 492 -29.59 0.76 -3.36
C ALA A 492 -28.67 -0.31 -2.77
N ILE A 493 -27.36 -0.21 -3.04
CA ILE A 493 -26.33 -1.16 -2.61
C ILE A 493 -25.21 -0.38 -1.94
N LEU A 494 -24.88 -0.71 -0.70
CA LEU A 494 -23.79 -0.09 0.05
C LEU A 494 -22.66 -1.09 0.27
N ASN A 495 -21.47 -0.79 -0.24
CA ASN A 495 -20.29 -1.66 -0.14
C ASN A 495 -20.58 -3.12 -0.56
N GLY A 496 -21.37 -3.30 -1.62
CA GLY A 496 -21.81 -4.61 -2.13
C GLY A 496 -22.96 -5.27 -1.37
N THR A 497 -23.43 -4.67 -0.26
CA THR A 497 -24.61 -5.16 0.48
C THR A 497 -25.87 -4.51 -0.08
N LEU A 498 -26.80 -5.33 -0.58
CA LEU A 498 -28.14 -4.86 -0.98
C LEU A 498 -28.87 -4.29 0.23
N LEU A 499 -29.30 -3.03 0.15
CA LEU A 499 -30.04 -2.36 1.22
C LEU A 499 -31.54 -2.39 0.98
N THR A 500 -31.99 -1.96 -0.20
CA THR A 500 -33.41 -1.87 -0.53
C THR A 500 -33.65 -1.77 -2.03
N GLU A 501 -34.89 -2.03 -2.44
CA GLU A 501 -35.47 -1.67 -3.72
C GLU A 501 -36.63 -0.70 -3.44
N ALA A 502 -36.58 0.48 -4.05
CA ALA A 502 -37.52 1.56 -3.79
C ALA A 502 -38.19 2.03 -5.09
N ALA A 503 -39.52 2.19 -5.05
CA ALA A 503 -40.28 2.85 -6.09
C ALA A 503 -40.29 4.37 -5.84
N ILE A 504 -39.74 5.13 -6.76
CA ILE A 504 -39.59 6.59 -6.66
C ILE A 504 -40.69 7.27 -7.46
N SER A 505 -41.67 7.80 -6.73
CA SER A 505 -42.74 8.63 -7.30
C SER A 505 -42.21 9.90 -8.01
N PRO A 506 -42.97 10.46 -8.95
CA PRO A 506 -42.69 11.76 -9.56
C PRO A 506 -42.62 12.90 -8.54
N GLY A 507 -41.72 13.87 -8.77
CA GLY A 507 -41.53 15.04 -7.91
C GLY A 507 -40.38 14.90 -6.91
N TRP A 508 -40.01 16.02 -6.28
CA TRP A 508 -38.96 16.06 -5.25
C TRP A 508 -39.46 15.41 -3.95
N GLN A 509 -38.70 14.45 -3.42
CA GLN A 509 -39.01 13.75 -2.19
C GLN A 509 -37.74 13.29 -1.46
N GLU A 510 -37.90 12.91 -0.19
CA GLU A 510 -36.86 12.25 0.59
C GLU A 510 -37.05 10.73 0.58
N ILE A 511 -36.01 10.01 0.18
CA ILE A 511 -35.95 8.56 0.20
C ILE A 511 -35.04 8.15 1.35
N ARG A 512 -35.60 7.53 2.38
CA ARG A 512 -34.85 7.04 3.55
C ARG A 512 -34.57 5.56 3.41
N ILE A 513 -33.30 5.19 3.52
CA ILE A 513 -32.80 3.82 3.35
C ILE A 513 -32.08 3.42 4.64
N ALA A 514 -32.61 2.44 5.34
CA ALA A 514 -31.96 1.91 6.53
C ALA A 514 -30.73 1.06 6.14
N ALA A 515 -29.55 1.43 6.65
CA ALA A 515 -28.33 0.66 6.46
C ALA A 515 -27.85 0.04 7.79
N PRO A 516 -27.81 -1.30 7.91
CA PRO A 516 -27.34 -1.96 9.12
C PRO A 516 -25.86 -1.69 9.33
N SER A 517 -25.37 -1.86 10.57
CA SER A 517 -23.94 -1.71 10.86
C SER A 517 -23.06 -2.56 9.95
N SER A 518 -23.55 -3.73 9.51
CA SER A 518 -22.85 -4.68 8.63
C SER A 518 -22.54 -4.15 7.24
N ALA A 519 -23.24 -3.12 6.79
CA ALA A 519 -22.97 -2.49 5.50
C ALA A 519 -21.95 -1.34 5.61
N TRP A 520 -21.66 -0.85 6.81
CA TRP A 520 -20.80 0.31 7.04
C TRP A 520 -19.36 -0.06 7.40
N TRP A 521 -18.43 0.73 6.87
CA TRP A 521 -17.01 0.70 7.18
C TRP A 521 -16.55 2.07 7.72
N ILE A 522 -15.55 2.03 8.61
CA ILE A 522 -14.80 3.20 9.05
C ILE A 522 -13.74 3.50 7.97
N GLY A 523 -13.89 4.62 7.28
CA GLY A 523 -13.11 5.02 6.11
C GLY A 523 -14.01 5.22 4.89
N PHE A 524 -13.60 4.63 3.76
CA PHE A 524 -14.34 4.71 2.49
C PHE A 524 -15.62 3.87 2.51
N ASN A 525 -16.73 4.44 2.01
CA ASN A 525 -17.94 3.69 1.69
C ASN A 525 -18.46 4.12 0.32
N GLU A 526 -18.94 3.17 -0.48
CA GLU A 526 -19.56 3.44 -1.77
C GLU A 526 -21.03 3.00 -1.77
N LEU A 527 -21.92 3.96 -2.04
CA LEU A 527 -23.32 3.74 -2.33
C LEU A 527 -23.50 3.67 -3.86
N ARG A 528 -23.92 2.51 -4.35
CA ARG A 528 -24.33 2.30 -5.74
C ARG A 528 -25.85 2.32 -5.84
N LEU A 529 -26.35 3.15 -6.76
CA LEU A 529 -27.75 3.24 -7.13
C LEU A 529 -27.92 2.63 -8.53
N VAL A 530 -28.81 1.65 -8.67
CA VAL A 530 -29.12 1.00 -9.95
C VAL A 530 -30.58 1.24 -10.30
N PHE A 531 -30.84 1.65 -11.54
CA PHE A 531 -32.15 2.07 -12.01
C PHE A 531 -32.66 1.12 -13.10
N SER A 532 -33.94 0.76 -13.03
CA SER A 532 -34.56 -0.15 -14.01
C SER A 532 -34.66 0.47 -15.42
N ALA A 533 -34.83 1.79 -15.49
CA ALA A 533 -35.17 2.55 -16.68
C ALA A 533 -34.46 3.92 -16.69
N THR A 534 -34.47 4.54 -17.86
CA THR A 534 -34.01 5.91 -18.10
C THR A 534 -34.98 6.55 -19.08
N VAL A 535 -35.19 7.86 -18.98
CA VAL A 535 -36.04 8.62 -19.89
C VAL A 535 -35.26 9.82 -20.43
N SER A 536 -35.35 10.08 -21.73
CA SER A 536 -34.94 11.36 -22.30
C SER A 536 -36.16 12.28 -22.36
N PRO A 537 -36.09 13.49 -21.77
CA PRO A 537 -37.17 14.48 -21.90
C PRO A 537 -37.56 14.76 -23.35
N ARG A 538 -36.58 14.74 -24.27
CA ARG A 538 -36.83 14.86 -25.72
C ARG A 538 -37.68 13.72 -26.28
N ASP A 539 -37.39 12.49 -25.90
CA ASP A 539 -38.10 11.32 -26.42
C ASP A 539 -39.55 11.22 -25.92
N VAL A 540 -39.84 11.80 -24.75
CA VAL A 540 -41.19 11.86 -24.17
C VAL A 540 -41.91 13.20 -24.39
N GLY A 541 -41.30 14.13 -25.14
CA GLY A 541 -41.89 15.41 -25.50
C GLY A 541 -42.02 16.42 -24.35
N SER A 542 -41.27 16.25 -23.25
CA SER A 542 -41.30 17.12 -22.07
C SER A 542 -40.18 18.18 -22.05
N GLY A 543 -39.31 18.21 -23.08
CA GLY A 543 -38.27 19.23 -23.29
C GLY A 543 -37.30 18.84 -24.40
N ASP A 544 -36.24 19.63 -24.62
CA ASP A 544 -35.25 19.35 -25.68
C ASP A 544 -34.05 18.51 -25.22
N ASP A 545 -34.01 18.11 -23.95
CA ASP A 545 -32.86 17.40 -23.35
C ASP A 545 -32.75 15.95 -23.87
N PRO A 546 -31.67 15.59 -24.59
CA PRO A 546 -31.49 14.27 -25.16
C PRO A 546 -30.90 13.24 -24.18
N ARG A 547 -30.50 13.66 -22.97
CA ARG A 547 -29.80 12.78 -22.02
C ARG A 547 -30.74 11.69 -21.50
N PRO A 548 -30.28 10.43 -21.34
CA PRO A 548 -31.07 9.37 -20.70
C PRO A 548 -31.02 9.52 -19.17
N LEU A 549 -32.01 10.22 -18.61
CA LEU A 549 -32.08 10.57 -17.19
C LEU A 549 -32.75 9.46 -16.37
N ALA A 550 -32.21 9.15 -15.18
CA ALA A 550 -32.83 8.19 -14.25
C ALA A 550 -33.32 8.84 -12.93
N LEU A 551 -32.57 9.81 -12.39
CA LEU A 551 -32.89 10.44 -11.11
C LEU A 551 -32.16 11.78 -10.98
N ALA A 552 -32.82 12.86 -10.56
CA ALA A 552 -32.12 14.06 -10.10
C ALA A 552 -31.81 13.92 -8.61
N VAL A 553 -30.56 14.13 -8.20
CA VAL A 553 -30.12 14.06 -6.80
C VAL A 553 -29.68 15.45 -6.35
N SER A 554 -30.29 15.95 -5.28
CA SER A 554 -29.93 17.25 -4.69
C SER A 554 -29.02 17.10 -3.48
N ARG A 555 -29.31 16.15 -2.59
CA ARG A 555 -28.47 15.87 -1.41
C ARG A 555 -28.56 14.41 -0.99
N VAL A 556 -27.49 13.93 -0.37
CA VAL A 556 -27.43 12.65 0.33
C VAL A 556 -26.90 12.89 1.74
N ASP A 557 -27.72 12.57 2.73
CA ASP A 557 -27.40 12.70 4.15
C ASP A 557 -27.26 11.31 4.77
N VAL A 558 -26.24 11.11 5.58
CA VAL A 558 -26.19 9.97 6.50
C VAL A 558 -26.61 10.47 7.87
N VAL A 559 -27.64 9.87 8.45
CA VAL A 559 -28.20 10.30 9.75
C VAL A 559 -28.26 9.14 10.72
N GLU A 560 -28.40 9.47 12.01
CA GLU A 560 -28.64 8.45 13.02
C GLU A 560 -29.88 7.62 12.67
N ARG A 561 -29.76 6.31 12.89
CA ARG A 561 -30.82 5.36 12.57
C ARG A 561 -32.01 5.61 13.48
N ARG A 562 -33.21 5.71 12.89
CA ARG A 562 -34.47 5.80 13.64
C ARG A 562 -34.98 4.44 14.09
#